data_AF-Q7BUY8-F1
#
_entry.id   AF-Q7BUY8-F1
#
_cell.length_a   1.000
_cell.length_b   1.000
_cell.length_c   1.000
_cell.angle_alpha   90.00
_cell.angle_beta   90.00
_cell.angle_gamma   90.00
#
_symmetry.space_group_name_H-M   'P 1'
#
loop_
_entity.id
_entity.type
_entity.pdbx_description
1 polymer ?
#
loop_
_entity_poly.entity_id
_entity_poly.type
_entity_poly.pdbx_seq_one_letter_code
_entity_poly.pdbx_strand_id
1 'polypeptide(L)' 'MKKAVILFSLFCFLCAIPVVQAADTIFVRETRIPILIERQDNVLFYLRLDAKESQTLNDVVLNLGEGVNLSEIQSIKL' A
#
# COMPACT_ATOMS: atom_id res chain seq x y z
N MET A 1 6.31 -40.77 31.72
CA MET A 1 5.10 -39.95 31.49
C MET A 1 5.34 -38.45 31.63
N LYS A 2 6.01 -37.96 32.70
CA LYS A 2 6.27 -36.51 32.92
C LYS A 2 6.97 -35.80 31.75
N LYS A 3 7.96 -36.43 31.11
CA LYS A 3 8.66 -35.88 29.92
C LYS A 3 7.73 -35.67 28.72
N ALA A 4 6.77 -36.56 28.52
CA ALA A 4 5.79 -36.45 27.42
C ALA A 4 4.80 -35.31 27.68
N VAL A 5 4.38 -35.12 28.94
CA VAL A 5 3.51 -33.99 29.34
C VAL A 5 4.23 -32.64 29.15
N ILE A 6 5.50 -32.56 29.53
CA ILE A 6 6.32 -31.35 29.32
C ILE A 6 6.48 -31.05 27.83
N LEU A 7 6.78 -32.08 27.02
CA LEU A 7 6.95 -31.91 25.57
C LEU A 7 5.64 -31.49 24.89
N PHE A 8 4.52 -32.07 25.30
CA PHE A 8 3.19 -31.70 24.81
C PHE A 8 2.83 -30.26 25.19
N SER A 9 3.09 -29.85 26.44
CA SER A 9 2.85 -28.48 26.90
C SER A 9 3.71 -27.47 26.14
N LEU A 10 4.96 -27.82 25.80
CA LEU A 10 5.85 -26.97 25.01
C LEU A 10 5.35 -26.83 23.56
N PHE A 11 4.86 -27.91 22.97
CA PHE A 11 4.27 -27.89 21.62
C PHE A 11 3.01 -27.02 21.56
N CYS A 12 2.10 -27.15 22.53
CA CYS A 12 0.93 -26.28 22.62
C CYS A 12 1.30 -24.80 22.76
N PHE A 13 2.36 -24.48 23.51
CA PHE A 13 2.85 -23.11 23.66
C PHE A 13 3.42 -22.55 22.35
N LEU A 14 4.10 -23.38 21.55
CA LEU A 14 4.63 -23.01 20.23
C LEU A 14 3.51 -22.78 19.20
N CYS A 15 2.44 -23.57 19.24
CA CYS A 15 1.27 -23.39 18.35
C CYS A 15 0.42 -22.16 18.70
N ALA A 16 0.57 -21.60 19.91
CA ALA A 16 -0.16 -20.41 20.34
C ALA A 16 0.45 -19.10 19.79
N ILE A 17 1.59 -19.16 19.11
CA ILE A 17 2.23 -17.99 18.52
C ILE A 17 1.46 -17.63 17.24
N PRO A 18 0.82 -16.45 17.16
CA PRO A 18 0.13 -16.04 15.95
C PRO A 18 1.14 -15.87 14.81
N VAL A 19 0.88 -16.53 13.68
CA VAL A 19 1.61 -16.30 12.45
C VAL A 19 1.16 -14.95 11.90
N VAL A 20 2.03 -13.94 12.00
CA VAL A 20 1.76 -12.62 11.41
C VAL A 20 1.99 -12.72 9.91
N GLN A 21 0.92 -12.63 9.13
CA GLN A 21 1.02 -12.49 7.68
C GLN A 21 1.26 -11.03 7.32
N ALA A 22 2.17 -10.77 6.38
CA ALA A 22 2.41 -9.43 5.87
C ALA A 22 1.18 -8.92 5.11
N ALA A 23 0.80 -7.66 5.35
CA ALA A 23 -0.21 -6.99 4.55
C ALA A 23 0.32 -6.68 3.15
N ASP A 24 -0.57 -6.58 2.17
CA ASP A 24 -0.20 -6.17 0.82
C ASP A 24 0.39 -4.75 0.84
N THR A 25 1.34 -4.50 -0.07
CA THR A 25 2.04 -3.22 -0.17
C THR A 25 1.69 -2.55 -1.50
N ILE A 26 1.34 -1.27 -1.45
CA ILE A 26 1.19 -0.42 -2.65
C ILE A 26 2.55 0.20 -2.97
N PHE A 27 3.08 -0.11 -4.15
CA PHE A 27 4.27 0.52 -4.70
C PHE A 27 3.85 1.76 -5.51
N VAL A 28 4.50 2.89 -5.25
CA VAL A 28 4.25 4.15 -5.95
C VAL A 28 5.51 4.60 -6.67
N ARG A 29 5.37 5.00 -7.93
CA ARG A 29 6.44 5.62 -8.73
C ARG A 29 5.98 6.98 -9.23
N GLU A 30 6.63 8.03 -8.77
CA GLU A 30 6.50 9.38 -9.32
C GLU A 30 7.17 9.48 -10.69
N THR A 31 6.50 10.15 -11.64
CA THR A 31 7.07 10.38 -12.97
C THR A 31 8.01 11.59 -12.97
N ARG A 32 9.02 11.55 -13.83
CA ARG A 32 9.94 12.68 -14.08
C ARG A 32 9.90 13.05 -15.56
N ILE A 33 8.71 13.38 -16.03
CA ILE A 33 8.42 13.77 -17.40
C ILE A 33 7.74 15.15 -17.42
N PRO A 34 7.81 15.90 -18.54
CA PRO A 34 7.13 17.19 -18.64
C PRO A 34 5.60 17.03 -18.55
N ILE A 35 4.96 17.99 -17.87
CA ILE A 35 3.51 18.18 -17.92
C ILE A 35 3.22 19.10 -19.09
N LEU A 36 2.53 18.60 -20.11
CA LEU A 36 2.15 19.38 -21.29
C LEU A 36 0.79 20.05 -21.01
N ILE A 37 0.73 21.37 -21.10
CA ILE A 37 -0.40 22.19 -20.65
C ILE A 37 -1.61 22.02 -21.59
N GLU A 38 -1.34 21.74 -22.87
CA GLU A 38 -2.34 21.47 -23.89
C GLU A 38 -2.96 20.06 -23.79
N ARG A 39 -2.37 19.16 -22.99
CA ARG A 39 -2.87 17.80 -22.82
C ARG A 39 -4.02 17.75 -21.83
N GLN A 40 -5.02 16.93 -22.15
CA GLN A 40 -6.12 16.63 -21.24
C GLN A 40 -5.68 15.81 -20.02
N ASP A 41 -4.67 14.95 -20.20
CA ASP A 41 -4.15 14.05 -19.16
C ASP A 41 -2.62 14.01 -19.21
N ASN A 42 -2.01 14.18 -18.05
CA ASN A 42 -0.59 13.97 -17.79
C ASN A 42 -0.45 12.95 -16.66
N VAL A 43 0.46 11.98 -16.81
CA VAL A 43 0.67 10.96 -15.77
C VAL A 43 1.54 11.57 -14.67
N LEU A 44 1.05 11.58 -13.43
CA LEU A 44 1.81 12.07 -12.28
C LEU A 44 2.48 10.93 -11.51
N PHE A 45 1.70 9.88 -11.20
CA PHE A 45 2.15 8.72 -10.44
C PHE A 45 1.68 7.42 -11.08
N TYR A 46 2.50 6.38 -10.96
CA TYR A 46 2.09 5.00 -11.18
C TYR A 46 1.92 4.29 -9.84
N LEU A 47 0.79 3.61 -9.64
CA LEU A 47 0.52 2.78 -8.48
C LEU A 47 0.51 1.31 -8.90
N ARG A 48 1.13 0.44 -8.09
CA ARG A 48 1.11 -1.01 -8.26
C ARG A 48 0.78 -1.67 -6.93
N LEU A 49 -0.30 -2.43 -6.90
CA LEU A 49 -0.69 -3.28 -5.79
C LEU A 49 -0.71 -4.74 -6.27
N ASP A 50 0.06 -5.60 -5.61
CA ASP A 50 -0.07 -7.05 -5.76
C ASP A 50 -1.04 -7.53 -4.68
N ALA A 51 -2.34 -7.55 -5.00
CA ALA A 51 -3.42 -7.78 -4.06
C ALA A 51 -3.58 -9.29 -3.78
N LYS A 52 -2.90 -9.80 -2.75
CA LYS A 52 -3.04 -11.20 -2.32
C LYS A 52 -4.17 -11.36 -1.31
N GLU A 53 -4.34 -10.36 -0.44
CA GLU A 53 -5.35 -10.35 0.63
C GLU A 53 -6.36 -9.20 0.46
N SER A 54 -5.93 -8.11 -0.17
CA SER A 54 -6.72 -6.89 -0.33
C SER A 54 -7.77 -7.05 -1.43
N GLN A 55 -9.01 -6.62 -1.17
CA GLN A 55 -10.11 -6.75 -2.15
C GLN A 55 -10.47 -5.43 -2.83
N THR A 56 -10.36 -4.32 -2.09
CA THR A 56 -10.81 -3.00 -2.56
C THR A 56 -9.80 -1.94 -2.16
N LEU A 57 -9.44 -1.09 -3.12
CA LEU A 57 -8.73 0.17 -2.87
C LEU A 57 -9.77 1.29 -2.83
N ASN A 58 -10.06 1.79 -1.64
CA ASN A 58 -11.16 2.74 -1.44
C ASN A 58 -10.81 4.15 -1.94
N ASP A 59 -9.71 4.70 -1.44
CA ASP A 59 -9.36 6.11 -1.66
C ASP A 59 -7.85 6.25 -1.93
N VAL A 60 -7.51 7.23 -2.77
CA VAL A 60 -6.14 7.73 -2.93
C VAL A 60 -6.12 9.19 -2.54
N VAL A 61 -5.38 9.52 -1.49
CA VAL A 61 -5.23 10.89 -1.00
C VAL A 61 -3.97 11.48 -1.58
N LEU A 62 -4.10 12.58 -2.32
CA LEU A 62 -3.00 13.35 -2.89
C LEU A 62 -2.92 14.72 -2.21
N ASN A 63 -1.79 15.00 -1.57
CA ASN A 63 -1.47 16.33 -1.05
C ASN A 63 -0.50 17.02 -2.01
N LEU A 64 -0.93 18.16 -2.55
CA LEU A 64 -0.07 19.02 -3.35
C LEU A 64 0.82 19.87 -2.43
N GLY A 65 2.05 20.14 -2.86
CA GLY A 65 2.98 20.95 -2.07
C GLY A 65 2.48 22.39 -1.88
N GLU A 66 2.90 23.03 -0.78
CA GLU A 66 2.44 24.38 -0.39
C GLU A 66 2.69 25.47 -1.45
N GLY A 67 3.68 25.28 -2.32
CA GLY A 67 4.00 26.21 -3.41
C GLY A 67 3.24 25.98 -4.72
N VAL A 68 2.34 25.01 -4.78
CA VAL A 68 1.59 24.70 -5.99
C VAL A 68 0.41 25.66 -6.14
N ASN A 69 0.35 26.40 -7.25
CA ASN A 69 -0.79 27.25 -7.56
C ASN A 69 -2.00 26.41 -8.00
N LEU A 70 -2.94 26.17 -7.08
CA LEU A 70 -4.14 25.37 -7.35
C LEU A 70 -5.02 25.96 -8.46
N SER A 71 -4.96 27.27 -8.70
CA SER A 71 -5.73 27.91 -9.77
C SER A 71 -5.26 27.54 -11.18
N GLU A 72 -4.06 26.98 -11.32
CA GLU A 72 -3.50 26.53 -12.61
C GLU A 72 -3.80 25.05 -12.90
N ILE A 73 -4.42 24.33 -11.95
CA ILE A 73 -4.75 22.92 -12.10
C ILE A 73 -6.20 22.77 -12.53
N GLN A 74 -6.41 22.27 -13.75
CA GLN A 74 -7.76 22.06 -14.27
C GLN A 74 -8.50 20.89 -13.59
N SER A 75 -7.81 19.77 -13.37
CA SER A 75 -8.37 18.57 -12.73
C SER A 75 -7.30 17.60 -12.29
N ILE A 76 -7.61 16.74 -11.32
CA ILE A 76 -6.83 15.56 -10.93
C ILE A 76 -7.75 14.36 -11.06
N LYS A 77 -7.24 13.27 -11.60
CA LYS A 77 -8.01 12.05 -11.89
C LYS A 77 -7.26 10.86 -11.32
N LEU A 78 -8.02 9.90 -10.78
CA LEU A 78 -7.55 8.56 -10.42
C LEU A 78 -7.99 7.57 -11.50
#